data_AF-A0A938KEL4-F1
#
_entry.id   AF-A0A938KEL4-F1
#
_cell.length_a   1.000
_cell.length_b   1.000
_cell.length_c   1.000
_cell.angle_alpha   90.00
_cell.angle_beta   90.00
_cell.angle_gamma   90.00
#
_symmetry.space_group_name_H-M   'P 1'
#
loop_
_entity.id
_entity.type
_entity.pdbx_description
1 polymer ?
#
loop_
_entity_poly.entity_id
_entity_poly.type
_entity_poly.pdbx_seq_one_letter_code
_entity_poly.pdbx_strand_id
1 'polypeptide(L)'
;MNIPETSPAFPPVPRSKRLLRWIFSLRALRAGGFAFAALVTLLVLAVTLYNFSAQREWLKVKRDLEKSGVPLSIKDTVPPELPDDQNLAMTPILAPLFKVQAIVNGKEIWADKEGRDALISAGSGALCINDAGASGNMGRKAPQLGDWRVGEPTDLVEWQDYYRETKDFPSPEKPGTAGNDVLFALARDKVAIEELDAAVLARPQARFNLRYAHDNPSHILLPHLAILKRFVQYCQLSSIALLAEDRPTEAVGRFTTGFRLMNAVESESLLISHLVRIAAWHILSQVVWQGLASGSWKAEELAKLQPMIEALDFIEAGRKSMITERSFGNAMMERWVSSPGTITTDLDPNATNPMGPMQDLAGWVLPRGLIRRNQVAYHQCAGVMIELWGRIRKPDGSYQRLTQSEVDAAIQPHISPVTMNNRIVAMLVPGLRGVLAKSQLAQAGRDLALVAIALERHRLEKGAYPDRLEHLTPAFLTKVPGDVFSGAALQYSKRADGTFLLYSVGIDGVDQKGTRPASKNEVTASAKGSDETSGSDDVVWEYSKLEE
;
A
#
# COMPACT_ATOMS: atom_id res chain seq x y z
N MET A 1 -61.35 -40.60 86.38
CA MET A 1 -60.11 -40.30 87.12
C MET A 1 -58.95 -40.75 86.26
N ASN A 2 -57.95 -39.87 86.11
CA ASN A 2 -56.60 -40.08 85.55
C ASN A 2 -56.31 -39.96 84.03
N ILE A 3 -55.77 -38.76 83.72
CA ILE A 3 -54.55 -38.40 82.93
C ILE A 3 -54.63 -38.41 81.39
N PRO A 4 -54.27 -37.29 80.72
CA PRO A 4 -54.26 -37.15 79.26
C PRO A 4 -52.94 -37.63 78.63
N GLU A 5 -53.01 -38.31 77.48
CA GLU A 5 -51.85 -38.50 76.59
C GLU A 5 -51.79 -37.36 75.57
N THR A 6 -50.78 -36.51 75.72
CA THR A 6 -50.38 -35.52 74.72
C THR A 6 -49.51 -36.20 73.65
N SER A 7 -50.06 -36.40 72.45
CA SER A 7 -49.24 -36.70 71.26
C SER A 7 -48.70 -35.38 70.68
N PRO A 8 -47.39 -35.27 70.37
CA PRO A 8 -46.82 -34.06 69.79
C PRO A 8 -47.18 -33.94 68.31
N ALA A 9 -47.77 -32.82 67.91
CA ALA A 9 -47.99 -32.47 66.51
C ALA A 9 -46.64 -32.13 65.85
N PHE A 10 -46.20 -32.94 64.89
CA PHE A 10 -45.08 -32.62 64.02
C PHE A 10 -45.42 -31.40 63.15
N PRO A 11 -44.52 -30.42 62.97
CA PRO A 11 -44.79 -29.26 62.12
C PRO A 11 -44.87 -29.67 60.63
N PRO A 12 -45.65 -28.97 59.80
CA PRO A 12 -45.74 -29.27 58.38
C PRO A 12 -44.38 -29.05 57.71
N VAL A 13 -43.94 -30.04 56.92
CA VAL A 13 -42.72 -29.96 56.11
C VAL A 13 -42.78 -28.71 55.20
N PRO A 14 -41.77 -27.83 55.20
CA PRO A 14 -41.82 -26.58 54.43
C PRO A 14 -41.90 -26.87 52.91
N ARG A 15 -42.74 -26.11 52.19
CA ARG A 15 -42.99 -26.23 50.73
C ARG A 15 -41.70 -26.25 49.88
N SER A 16 -40.61 -25.67 50.38
CA SER A 16 -39.28 -25.69 49.75
C SER A 16 -38.68 -27.10 49.61
N LYS A 17 -38.95 -28.04 50.53
CA LYS A 17 -38.43 -29.42 50.48
C LYS A 17 -39.16 -30.31 49.46
N ARG A 18 -40.43 -29.99 49.13
CA ARG A 18 -41.18 -30.69 48.07
C ARG A 18 -40.75 -30.23 46.66
N LEU A 19 -40.46 -28.94 46.50
CA LEU A 19 -39.92 -28.39 45.26
C LEU A 19 -38.54 -28.98 44.95
N LEU A 20 -37.65 -29.06 45.96
CA LEU A 20 -36.34 -29.72 45.82
C LEU A 20 -36.48 -31.22 45.47
N ARG A 21 -37.33 -31.98 46.17
CA ARG A 21 -37.54 -33.41 45.86
C ARG A 21 -38.15 -33.66 44.48
N TRP A 22 -38.95 -32.73 43.96
CA TRP A 22 -39.51 -32.80 42.61
C TRP A 22 -38.46 -32.47 41.54
N ILE A 23 -37.66 -31.41 41.73
CA ILE A 23 -36.52 -31.04 40.86
C ILE A 23 -35.48 -32.17 40.81
N PHE A 24 -35.22 -32.84 41.94
CA PHE A 24 -34.31 -33.99 42.03
C PHE A 24 -35.01 -35.36 41.81
N SER A 25 -36.25 -35.39 41.34
CA SER A 25 -36.89 -36.65 40.95
C SER A 25 -36.31 -37.16 39.63
N LEU A 26 -36.03 -38.47 39.53
CA LEU A 26 -35.51 -39.09 38.30
C LEU A 26 -36.37 -38.79 37.06
N ARG A 27 -37.68 -38.52 37.23
CA ARG A 27 -38.58 -38.14 36.13
C ARG A 27 -38.38 -36.69 35.68
N ALA A 28 -38.20 -35.73 36.59
CA ALA A 28 -37.93 -34.34 36.25
C ALA A 28 -36.52 -34.18 35.62
N LEU A 29 -35.52 -34.89 36.15
CA LEU A 29 -34.17 -34.97 35.57
C LEU A 29 -34.19 -35.56 34.15
N ARG A 30 -34.96 -36.64 33.92
CA ARG A 30 -35.14 -37.22 32.57
C ARG A 30 -35.88 -36.27 31.62
N ALA A 31 -36.97 -35.64 32.06
CA ALA A 31 -37.73 -34.68 31.26
C ALA A 31 -36.90 -33.44 30.91
N GLY A 32 -36.12 -32.91 31.87
CA GLY A 32 -35.16 -31.83 31.64
C GLY A 32 -34.05 -32.24 30.68
N GLY A 33 -33.53 -33.46 30.80
CA GLY A 33 -32.56 -34.03 29.86
C GLY A 33 -33.11 -34.15 28.43
N PHE A 34 -34.36 -34.60 28.26
CA PHE A 34 -35.02 -34.65 26.95
C PHE A 34 -35.26 -33.25 26.36
N ALA A 35 -35.72 -32.30 27.18
CA ALA A 35 -35.91 -30.91 26.73
C ALA A 35 -34.58 -30.27 26.30
N PHE A 36 -33.50 -30.51 27.05
CA PHE A 36 -32.16 -30.07 26.69
C PHE A 36 -31.68 -30.72 25.39
N ALA A 37 -31.82 -32.04 25.24
CA ALA A 37 -31.44 -32.74 24.01
C ALA A 37 -32.24 -32.27 22.79
N ALA A 38 -33.54 -31.99 22.94
CA ALA A 38 -34.38 -31.43 21.88
C ALA A 38 -33.93 -30.01 21.49
N LEU A 39 -33.61 -29.16 22.47
CA LEU A 39 -33.08 -27.81 22.22
C LEU A 39 -31.73 -27.84 21.51
N VAL A 40 -30.82 -28.73 21.93
CA VAL A 40 -29.53 -28.97 21.26
C VAL A 40 -29.76 -29.45 19.83
N THR A 41 -30.70 -30.36 19.61
CA THR A 41 -31.02 -30.87 18.26
C THR A 41 -31.58 -29.77 17.35
N LEU A 42 -32.51 -28.94 17.84
CA LEU A 42 -33.05 -27.80 17.10
C LEU A 42 -31.96 -26.77 16.77
N LEU A 43 -31.04 -26.52 17.71
CA LEU A 43 -29.89 -25.65 17.49
C LEU A 43 -28.97 -26.20 16.40
N VAL A 44 -28.62 -27.49 16.46
CA VAL A 44 -27.79 -28.16 15.44
C VAL A 44 -28.47 -28.11 14.07
N LEU A 45 -29.78 -28.35 14.01
CA LEU A 45 -30.56 -28.26 12.77
C LEU A 45 -30.56 -26.83 12.22
N ALA A 46 -30.78 -25.82 13.06
CA ALA A 46 -30.76 -24.42 12.67
C ALA A 46 -29.38 -24.01 12.12
N VAL A 47 -28.28 -24.40 12.79
CA VAL A 47 -26.91 -24.15 12.32
C VAL A 47 -26.63 -24.86 11.01
N THR A 48 -27.11 -26.11 10.85
CA THR A 48 -26.93 -26.89 9.61
C THR A 48 -27.66 -26.25 8.44
N LEU A 49 -28.93 -25.87 8.63
CA LEU A 49 -29.73 -25.17 7.61
C LEU A 49 -29.12 -23.81 7.25
N TYR A 50 -28.64 -23.07 8.26
CA TYR A 50 -27.95 -21.80 8.05
C TYR A 50 -26.67 -21.98 7.23
N ASN A 51 -25.82 -22.95 7.58
CA ASN A 51 -24.61 -23.29 6.83
C ASN A 51 -24.93 -23.71 5.39
N PHE A 52 -25.97 -24.53 5.19
CA PHE A 52 -26.41 -24.97 3.87
C PHE A 52 -26.88 -23.79 3.01
N SER A 53 -27.74 -22.92 3.56
CA SER A 53 -28.22 -21.72 2.88
C SER A 53 -27.06 -20.79 2.49
N ALA A 54 -26.15 -20.53 3.42
CA ALA A 54 -25.01 -19.65 3.18
C ALA A 54 -24.03 -20.23 2.14
N GLN A 55 -23.77 -21.54 2.20
CA GLN A 55 -22.93 -22.22 1.21
C GLN A 55 -23.55 -22.16 -0.19
N ARG A 56 -24.87 -22.36 -0.31
CA ARG A 56 -25.57 -22.28 -1.60
C ARG A 56 -25.51 -20.88 -2.20
N GLU A 57 -25.66 -19.86 -1.36
CA GLU A 57 -25.53 -18.46 -1.76
C GLU A 57 -24.11 -18.15 -2.26
N TRP A 58 -23.07 -18.53 -1.49
CA TRP A 58 -21.68 -18.40 -1.92
C TRP A 58 -21.41 -19.11 -3.25
N LEU A 59 -21.86 -20.35 -3.41
CA LEU A 59 -21.67 -21.10 -4.66
C LEU A 59 -22.39 -20.49 -5.85
N LYS A 60 -23.47 -19.71 -5.64
CA LYS A 60 -24.10 -18.94 -6.72
C LYS A 60 -23.19 -17.79 -7.12
N VAL A 61 -22.79 -16.96 -6.15
CA VAL A 61 -21.90 -15.81 -6.39
C VAL A 61 -20.58 -16.24 -7.03
N LYS A 62 -19.95 -17.28 -6.50
CA LYS A 62 -18.72 -17.86 -7.05
C LYS A 62 -18.86 -18.21 -8.53
N ARG A 63 -19.94 -18.91 -8.91
CA ARG A 63 -20.20 -19.26 -10.33
C ARG A 63 -20.42 -18.04 -11.20
N ASP A 64 -21.12 -17.02 -10.69
CA ASP A 64 -21.37 -15.79 -11.44
C ASP A 64 -20.07 -14.98 -11.64
N LEU A 65 -19.19 -14.96 -10.63
CA LEU A 65 -17.85 -14.38 -10.72
C LEU A 65 -16.96 -15.13 -11.71
N GLU A 66 -16.89 -16.47 -11.62
CA GLU A 66 -16.12 -17.31 -12.55
C GLU A 66 -16.58 -17.13 -14.01
N LYS A 67 -17.89 -17.08 -14.25
CA LYS A 67 -18.46 -16.79 -15.58
C LYS A 67 -18.07 -15.42 -16.11
N SER A 68 -17.91 -14.45 -15.21
CA SER A 68 -17.51 -13.08 -15.54
C SER A 68 -15.98 -12.92 -15.66
N GLY A 69 -15.22 -14.02 -15.54
CA GLY A 69 -13.75 -13.99 -15.60
C GLY A 69 -13.11 -13.29 -14.40
N VAL A 70 -13.82 -13.16 -13.29
CA VAL A 70 -13.29 -12.55 -12.06
C VAL A 70 -12.32 -13.53 -11.37
N PRO A 71 -11.05 -13.12 -11.12
CA PRO A 71 -10.11 -13.92 -10.35
C PRO A 71 -10.59 -14.16 -8.93
N LEU A 72 -10.40 -15.39 -8.44
CA LEU A 72 -10.73 -15.79 -7.06
C LEU A 72 -9.50 -16.25 -6.27
N SER A 73 -8.35 -16.45 -6.93
CA SER A 73 -7.08 -16.78 -6.30
C SER A 73 -6.04 -15.71 -6.61
N ILE A 74 -5.15 -15.44 -5.64
CA ILE A 74 -4.03 -14.51 -5.81
C ILE A 74 -3.13 -14.94 -6.98
N LYS A 75 -2.96 -16.26 -7.18
CA LYS A 75 -2.15 -16.79 -8.28
C LYS A 75 -2.69 -16.41 -9.67
N ASP A 76 -4.00 -16.15 -9.77
CA ASP A 76 -4.67 -15.81 -11.03
C ASP A 76 -4.50 -14.32 -11.37
N THR A 77 -3.97 -13.51 -10.45
CA THR A 77 -3.75 -12.06 -10.63
C THR A 77 -2.27 -11.67 -10.71
N VAL A 78 -1.36 -12.63 -10.57
CA VAL A 78 0.09 -12.40 -10.66
C VAL A 78 0.64 -12.86 -12.02
N PRO A 79 1.71 -12.22 -12.52
CA PRO A 79 2.32 -12.56 -13.79
C PRO A 79 2.91 -13.99 -13.76
N PRO A 80 3.00 -14.65 -14.94
CA PRO A 80 3.63 -15.95 -15.07
C PRO A 80 5.11 -15.89 -14.66
N GLU A 81 5.66 -17.04 -14.26
CA GLU A 81 7.06 -17.15 -13.89
C GLU A 81 7.99 -16.71 -15.03
N LEU A 82 9.09 -16.06 -14.65
CA LEU A 82 10.12 -15.58 -15.55
C LEU A 82 11.42 -16.34 -15.31
N PRO A 83 12.18 -16.69 -16.36
CA PRO A 83 13.55 -17.17 -16.22
C PRO A 83 14.40 -16.21 -15.39
N ASP A 84 15.24 -16.74 -14.49
CA ASP A 84 16.07 -15.96 -13.56
C ASP A 84 16.99 -14.95 -14.27
N ASP A 85 17.48 -15.28 -15.46
CA ASP A 85 18.36 -14.44 -16.29
C ASP A 85 17.63 -13.25 -16.93
N GLN A 86 16.31 -13.37 -17.13
CA GLN A 86 15.45 -12.32 -17.69
C GLN A 86 14.74 -11.48 -16.61
N ASN A 87 14.77 -11.95 -15.36
CA ASN A 87 14.02 -11.35 -14.26
C ASN A 87 14.86 -10.36 -13.45
N LEU A 88 14.47 -9.09 -13.43
CA LEU A 88 15.14 -8.04 -12.64
C LEU A 88 15.15 -8.35 -11.13
N ALA A 89 14.14 -9.05 -10.59
CA ALA A 89 14.10 -9.41 -9.18
C ALA A 89 15.10 -10.51 -8.80
N MET A 90 15.70 -11.17 -9.79
CA MET A 90 16.66 -12.27 -9.61
C MET A 90 18.09 -11.84 -9.95
N THR A 91 18.40 -10.55 -9.82
CA THR A 91 19.79 -10.07 -9.83
C THR A 91 20.56 -10.62 -8.61
N PRO A 92 21.88 -10.82 -8.68
CA PRO A 92 22.67 -11.26 -7.52
C PRO A 92 22.34 -10.53 -6.21
N ILE A 93 22.13 -9.22 -6.25
CA ILE A 93 21.78 -8.42 -5.08
C ILE A 93 20.34 -8.61 -4.57
N LEU A 94 19.38 -9.00 -5.41
CA LEU A 94 17.97 -9.17 -4.99
C LEU A 94 17.56 -10.63 -4.79
N ALA A 95 18.19 -11.56 -5.50
CA ALA A 95 17.88 -12.98 -5.49
C ALA A 95 17.85 -13.63 -4.09
N PRO A 96 18.73 -13.26 -3.13
CA PRO A 96 18.68 -13.82 -1.77
C PRO A 96 17.34 -13.60 -1.06
N LEU A 97 16.57 -12.57 -1.44
CA LEU A 97 15.26 -12.27 -0.86
C LEU A 97 14.17 -13.27 -1.25
N PHE A 98 14.37 -14.06 -2.30
CA PHE A 98 13.33 -14.91 -2.89
C PHE A 98 13.71 -16.39 -3.00
N LYS A 99 15.00 -16.75 -2.82
CA LYS A 99 15.45 -18.14 -2.93
C LYS A 99 15.25 -18.92 -1.63
N VAL A 100 14.13 -19.66 -1.55
CA VAL A 100 13.86 -20.64 -0.49
C VAL A 100 14.41 -22.01 -0.91
N GLN A 101 15.25 -22.61 -0.08
CA GLN A 101 15.86 -23.93 -0.32
C GLN A 101 14.93 -25.08 0.09
N ALA A 102 14.29 -24.96 1.25
CA ALA A 102 13.41 -26.00 1.79
C ALA A 102 12.37 -25.40 2.74
N ILE A 103 11.30 -26.15 2.98
CA ILE A 103 10.32 -25.84 4.02
C ILE A 103 10.31 -27.01 4.99
N VAL A 104 10.66 -26.75 6.25
CA VAL A 104 10.69 -27.77 7.31
C VAL A 104 9.76 -27.32 8.42
N ASN A 105 8.73 -28.12 8.72
CA ASN A 105 7.69 -27.82 9.72
C ASN A 105 7.02 -26.45 9.51
N GLY A 106 6.75 -26.07 8.26
CA GLY A 106 6.13 -24.78 7.91
C GLY A 106 7.07 -23.57 8.04
N LYS A 107 8.34 -23.77 8.39
CA LYS A 107 9.36 -22.71 8.43
C LYS A 107 10.21 -22.74 7.17
N GLU A 108 10.42 -21.57 6.58
CA GLU A 108 11.25 -21.39 5.38
C GLU A 108 12.74 -21.44 5.74
N ILE A 109 13.48 -22.27 5.00
CA ILE A 109 14.94 -22.33 5.02
C ILE A 109 15.42 -21.65 3.73
N TRP A 110 16.10 -20.52 3.89
CA TRP A 110 16.59 -19.70 2.80
C TRP A 110 17.90 -20.26 2.23
N ALA A 111 18.05 -20.23 0.91
CA ALA A 111 19.25 -20.74 0.23
C ALA A 111 20.49 -19.89 0.50
N ASP A 112 20.31 -18.58 0.66
CA ASP A 112 21.33 -17.62 1.05
C ASP A 112 20.80 -16.76 2.20
N LYS A 113 20.82 -17.35 3.40
CA LYS A 113 20.31 -16.69 4.60
C LYS A 113 21.19 -15.49 4.97
N GLU A 114 22.50 -15.61 4.85
CA GLU A 114 23.47 -14.56 5.16
C GLU A 114 23.28 -13.35 4.24
N GLY A 115 23.19 -13.55 2.92
CA GLY A 115 22.95 -12.46 1.95
C GLY A 115 21.57 -11.83 2.13
N ARG A 116 20.54 -12.64 2.39
CA ARG A 116 19.19 -12.15 2.70
C ARG A 116 19.17 -11.31 3.98
N ASP A 117 19.71 -11.85 5.06
CA ASP A 117 19.74 -11.18 6.36
C ASP A 117 20.65 -9.97 6.28
N ALA A 118 21.73 -9.99 5.49
CA ALA A 118 22.53 -8.81 5.20
C ALA A 118 21.72 -7.74 4.47
N LEU A 119 20.88 -8.05 3.49
CA LEU A 119 20.05 -7.03 2.83
C LEU A 119 18.96 -6.46 3.74
N ILE A 120 18.38 -7.30 4.59
CA ILE A 120 17.32 -6.89 5.52
C ILE A 120 17.93 -6.12 6.70
N SER A 121 19.02 -6.63 7.29
CA SER A 121 19.71 -6.06 8.44
C SER A 121 20.66 -4.91 8.08
N ALA A 122 21.28 -4.89 6.89
CA ALA A 122 21.85 -3.69 6.27
C ALA A 122 20.77 -2.70 5.81
N GLY A 123 19.52 -2.91 6.24
CA GLY A 123 18.69 -1.79 6.69
C GLY A 123 19.32 -0.90 7.76
N SER A 124 20.51 -1.21 8.26
CA SER A 124 21.39 -0.34 9.04
C SER A 124 22.77 -0.14 8.36
N GLY A 125 22.88 -0.46 7.06
CA GLY A 125 24.10 -0.40 6.24
C GLY A 125 23.81 0.04 4.79
N ALA A 126 24.55 -0.46 3.80
CA ALA A 126 24.70 -0.11 2.36
C ALA A 126 23.71 0.82 1.61
N LEU A 127 22.46 0.98 2.01
CA LEU A 127 21.48 1.79 1.28
C LEU A 127 20.60 2.64 2.19
N CYS A 128 20.91 2.63 3.50
CA CYS A 128 20.18 3.42 4.47
C CYS A 128 20.70 4.86 4.48
N ILE A 129 19.90 5.72 3.87
CA ILE A 129 20.00 7.16 3.98
C ILE A 129 19.30 7.64 5.27
N ASN A 130 18.31 6.90 5.79
CA ASN A 130 17.47 7.33 6.91
C ASN A 130 17.13 6.15 7.84
N ASP A 131 17.99 5.84 8.80
CA ASP A 131 17.60 4.98 9.91
C ASP A 131 17.29 5.86 11.12
N ALA A 132 16.00 6.17 11.32
CA ALA A 132 15.52 6.98 12.44
C ALA A 132 15.63 6.25 13.81
N GLY A 133 16.14 5.02 13.82
CA GLY A 133 16.35 4.20 15.02
C GLY A 133 17.78 3.76 15.27
N ALA A 134 18.70 3.90 14.31
CA ALA A 134 20.11 3.66 14.57
C ALA A 134 20.76 5.00 14.87
N SER A 135 20.89 5.31 16.17
CA SER A 135 22.05 6.06 16.59
C SER A 135 23.26 5.29 16.07
N GLY A 136 23.85 5.74 14.96
CA GLY A 136 25.25 5.43 14.67
C GLY A 136 26.08 5.77 15.91
N ASN A 137 27.33 5.34 15.98
CA ASN A 137 28.19 5.47 17.17
C ASN A 137 28.33 6.90 17.74
N MET A 138 27.73 7.94 17.13
CA MET A 138 27.64 9.31 17.62
C MET A 138 26.24 9.96 17.69
N GLY A 139 25.12 9.24 17.50
CA GLY A 139 23.78 9.75 17.83
C GLY A 139 23.19 10.88 16.95
N ARG A 140 23.81 11.26 15.82
CA ARG A 140 23.25 12.23 14.86
C ARG A 140 22.25 11.54 13.92
N LYS A 141 21.02 12.07 13.86
CA LYS A 141 19.97 11.62 12.93
C LYS A 141 20.33 12.05 11.50
N ALA A 142 20.08 11.17 10.53
CA ALA A 142 20.31 11.51 9.13
C ALA A 142 19.41 12.68 8.66
N PRO A 143 19.92 13.54 7.76
CA PRO A 143 19.15 14.62 7.16
C PRO A 143 17.88 14.12 6.45
N GLN A 144 16.89 14.98 6.33
CA GLN A 144 15.70 14.64 5.55
C GLN A 144 15.95 14.85 4.06
N LEU A 145 15.33 14.01 3.24
CA LEU A 145 15.26 14.27 1.80
C LEU A 145 14.24 15.41 1.55
N GLY A 146 14.46 16.15 0.47
CA GLY A 146 13.54 17.19 0.01
C GLY A 146 12.17 16.62 -0.35
N ASP A 147 11.16 17.50 -0.37
CA ASP A 147 9.78 17.17 -0.69
C ASP A 147 9.14 18.26 -1.56
N TRP A 148 8.93 17.92 -2.82
CA TRP A 148 8.44 18.80 -3.85
C TRP A 148 7.00 19.24 -3.59
N ARG A 149 6.22 18.53 -2.76
CA ARG A 149 4.85 18.94 -2.43
C ARG A 149 4.84 20.18 -1.54
N VAL A 150 5.82 20.31 -0.66
CA VAL A 150 6.01 21.51 0.18
C VAL A 150 7.01 22.50 -0.41
N GLY A 151 7.66 22.15 -1.53
CA GLY A 151 8.64 23.01 -2.21
C GLY A 151 10.01 23.04 -1.54
N GLU A 152 10.35 22.01 -0.77
CA GLU A 152 11.63 21.91 -0.08
C GLU A 152 12.66 21.16 -0.95
N PRO A 153 13.78 21.79 -1.36
CA PRO A 153 14.88 21.08 -2.01
C PRO A 153 15.62 20.17 -1.01
N THR A 154 16.33 19.17 -1.55
CA THR A 154 17.27 18.37 -0.75
C THR A 154 18.52 19.18 -0.48
N ASP A 155 18.85 19.40 0.80
CA ASP A 155 20.04 20.14 1.23
C ASP A 155 21.29 19.24 1.20
N LEU A 156 22.09 19.36 0.13
CA LEU A 156 23.30 18.58 -0.02
C LEU A 156 24.41 18.98 0.97
N VAL A 157 24.40 20.21 1.49
CA VAL A 157 25.38 20.66 2.49
C VAL A 157 25.11 19.94 3.81
N GLU A 158 23.84 19.83 4.22
CA GLU A 158 23.46 19.06 5.41
C GLU A 158 23.86 17.58 5.29
N TRP A 159 23.72 17.00 4.10
CA TRP A 159 24.19 15.64 3.80
C TRP A 159 25.72 15.51 3.85
N GLN A 160 26.47 16.47 3.30
CA GLN A 160 27.93 16.50 3.36
C GLN A 160 28.41 16.54 4.82
N ASP A 161 27.82 17.41 5.65
CA ASP A 161 28.17 17.52 7.07
C ASP A 161 27.87 16.22 7.82
N TYR A 162 26.71 15.60 7.56
CA TYR A 162 26.33 14.32 8.17
C TYR A 162 27.34 13.21 7.86
N TYR A 163 27.76 13.05 6.59
CA TYR A 163 28.71 12.01 6.21
C TYR A 163 30.10 12.24 6.80
N ARG A 164 30.55 13.50 6.86
CA ARG A 164 31.84 13.86 7.47
C ARG A 164 31.86 13.60 8.98
N GLU A 165 30.78 13.92 9.67
CA GLU A 165 30.71 13.75 11.12
C GLU A 165 30.58 12.29 11.52
N THR A 166 29.70 11.51 10.89
CA THR A 166 29.44 10.13 11.32
C THR A 166 30.63 9.19 11.15
N LYS A 167 31.51 9.42 10.17
CA LYS A 167 32.67 8.57 9.82
C LYS A 167 32.32 7.11 9.45
N ASP A 168 31.03 6.79 9.35
CA ASP A 168 30.53 5.48 8.87
C ASP A 168 30.57 5.38 7.32
N PHE A 169 30.91 6.49 6.65
CA PHE A 169 30.97 6.63 5.20
C PHE A 169 32.34 7.15 4.76
N PRO A 170 32.82 6.74 3.57
CA PRO A 170 34.03 7.32 3.01
C PRO A 170 33.83 8.82 2.84
N SER A 171 34.80 9.62 3.29
CA SER A 171 34.81 11.08 3.13
C SER A 171 36.18 11.54 2.62
N PRO A 172 36.25 12.53 1.73
CA PRO A 172 37.54 13.04 1.28
C PRO A 172 38.24 13.82 2.40
N GLU A 173 39.58 13.76 2.43
CA GLU A 173 40.40 14.44 3.45
C GLU A 173 40.10 15.93 3.57
N LYS A 174 39.79 16.58 2.44
CA LYS A 174 39.36 17.98 2.37
C LYS A 174 37.96 18.05 1.76
N PRO A 175 37.05 18.90 2.29
CA PRO A 175 35.75 19.17 1.68
C PRO A 175 35.88 19.63 0.23
N GLY A 176 35.24 18.89 -0.69
CA GLY A 176 34.93 19.35 -2.03
C GLY A 176 33.59 20.07 -2.07
N THR A 177 32.97 20.11 -3.24
CA THR A 177 31.58 20.53 -3.39
C THR A 177 30.65 19.51 -2.71
N ALA A 178 29.51 19.98 -2.20
CA ALA A 178 28.57 19.14 -1.47
C ALA A 178 28.08 17.94 -2.30
N GLY A 179 27.81 18.12 -3.60
CA GLY A 179 27.41 17.04 -4.49
C GLY A 179 28.49 15.98 -4.66
N ASN A 180 29.73 16.37 -4.92
CA ASN A 180 30.85 15.41 -5.04
C ASN A 180 31.15 14.68 -3.73
N ASP A 181 31.11 15.35 -2.58
CA ASP A 181 31.33 14.71 -1.28
C ASP A 181 30.21 13.70 -0.96
N VAL A 182 28.94 14.03 -1.28
CA VAL A 182 27.80 13.10 -1.17
C VAL A 182 28.00 11.89 -2.10
N LEU A 183 28.36 12.10 -3.37
CA LEU A 183 28.61 11.01 -4.31
C LEU A 183 29.79 10.12 -3.86
N PHE A 184 30.82 10.72 -3.26
CA PHE A 184 31.93 10.00 -2.68
C PHE A 184 31.50 9.12 -1.50
N ALA A 185 30.66 9.64 -0.60
CA ALA A 185 30.09 8.87 0.50
C ALA A 185 29.25 7.68 0.00
N LEU A 186 28.41 7.92 -1.02
CA LEU A 186 27.56 6.90 -1.64
C LEU A 186 28.34 5.87 -2.46
N ALA A 187 29.62 6.13 -2.78
CA ALA A 187 30.49 5.18 -3.47
C ALA A 187 30.84 3.94 -2.63
N ARG A 188 30.57 3.96 -1.32
CA ARG A 188 30.62 2.75 -0.47
C ARG A 188 29.85 1.58 -1.09
N ASP A 189 28.77 1.90 -1.78
CA ASP A 189 27.80 0.94 -2.29
C ASP A 189 27.82 0.84 -3.82
N LYS A 190 28.93 1.28 -4.41
CA LYS A 190 29.15 1.34 -5.86
C LYS A 190 28.89 0.01 -6.57
N VAL A 191 29.42 -1.10 -6.05
CA VAL A 191 29.28 -2.42 -6.67
C VAL A 191 27.80 -2.83 -6.79
N ALA A 192 27.04 -2.64 -5.72
CA ALA A 192 25.62 -2.96 -5.65
C ALA A 192 24.82 -2.17 -6.69
N ILE A 193 25.12 -0.88 -6.83
CA ILE A 193 24.37 -0.01 -7.72
C ILE A 193 24.80 -0.18 -9.18
N GLU A 194 26.08 -0.39 -9.47
CA GLU A 194 26.55 -0.69 -10.83
C GLU A 194 25.93 -2.00 -11.35
N GLU A 195 25.76 -3.01 -10.49
CA GLU A 195 25.02 -4.23 -10.83
C GLU A 195 23.57 -3.91 -11.24
N LEU A 196 22.87 -3.09 -10.44
CA LEU A 196 21.49 -2.70 -10.72
C LEU A 196 21.39 -1.83 -11.98
N ASP A 197 22.29 -0.86 -12.16
CA ASP A 197 22.37 0.02 -13.33
C ASP A 197 22.53 -0.84 -14.61
N ALA A 198 23.36 -1.88 -14.59
CA ALA A 198 23.47 -2.84 -15.70
C ALA A 198 22.21 -3.70 -15.86
N ALA A 199 21.65 -4.20 -14.76
CA ALA A 199 20.50 -5.11 -14.77
C ALA A 199 19.22 -4.45 -15.29
N VAL A 200 18.94 -3.19 -14.94
CA VAL A 200 17.72 -2.50 -15.38
C VAL A 200 17.67 -2.29 -16.89
N LEU A 201 18.84 -2.28 -17.55
CA LEU A 201 18.98 -2.24 -19.01
C LEU A 201 18.86 -3.63 -19.63
N ALA A 202 19.48 -4.63 -19.03
CA ALA A 202 19.52 -6.00 -19.56
C ALA A 202 18.22 -6.79 -19.32
N ARG A 203 17.45 -6.46 -18.28
CA ARG A 203 16.28 -7.21 -17.82
C ARG A 203 15.02 -6.34 -17.91
N PRO A 204 14.29 -6.36 -19.04
CA PRO A 204 13.13 -5.50 -19.26
C PRO A 204 11.94 -5.86 -18.36
N GLN A 205 11.90 -7.08 -17.83
CA GLN A 205 10.78 -7.62 -17.05
C GLN A 205 11.20 -7.89 -15.61
N ALA A 206 10.22 -7.86 -14.70
CA ALA A 206 10.40 -8.19 -13.29
C ALA A 206 9.23 -9.04 -12.82
N ARG A 207 9.52 -10.03 -11.98
CA ARG A 207 8.54 -10.76 -11.18
C ARG A 207 9.20 -11.13 -9.86
N PHE A 208 8.62 -10.71 -8.75
CA PHE A 208 9.09 -11.13 -7.44
C PHE A 208 8.66 -12.58 -7.20
N ASN A 209 9.63 -13.45 -6.91
CA ASN A 209 9.39 -14.89 -6.73
C ASN A 209 8.83 -15.18 -5.33
N LEU A 210 7.71 -14.53 -4.99
CA LEU A 210 6.97 -14.73 -3.76
C LEU A 210 6.16 -16.04 -3.80
N ARG A 211 5.83 -16.57 -2.62
CA ARG A 211 4.98 -17.75 -2.49
C ARG A 211 3.49 -17.37 -2.55
N TYR A 212 3.02 -16.96 -3.72
CA TYR A 212 1.63 -16.52 -3.93
C TYR A 212 0.57 -17.61 -3.65
N ALA A 213 0.96 -18.88 -3.62
CA ALA A 213 0.09 -20.02 -3.29
C ALA A 213 0.24 -20.48 -1.81
N HIS A 214 0.54 -19.56 -0.88
CA HIS A 214 0.70 -19.91 0.53
C HIS A 214 -0.63 -20.39 1.14
N ASP A 215 -0.61 -21.48 1.93
CA ASP A 215 -1.78 -21.99 2.67
C ASP A 215 -2.35 -20.98 3.68
N ASN A 216 -1.50 -20.06 4.12
CA ASN A 216 -1.86 -18.86 4.86
C ASN A 216 -1.48 -17.60 4.09
N PRO A 217 -2.42 -16.92 3.40
CA PRO A 217 -2.11 -15.71 2.65
C PRO A 217 -1.45 -14.60 3.49
N SER A 218 -1.78 -14.48 4.79
CA SER A 218 -1.17 -13.47 5.66
C SER A 218 0.32 -13.70 5.95
N HIS A 219 0.85 -14.90 5.65
CA HIS A 219 2.27 -15.24 5.80
C HIS A 219 3.08 -15.05 4.51
N ILE A 220 2.48 -14.51 3.43
CA ILE A 220 3.25 -14.15 2.24
C ILE A 220 4.21 -13.02 2.63
N LEU A 221 5.50 -13.33 2.73
CA LEU A 221 6.53 -12.37 3.10
C LEU A 221 6.84 -11.44 1.94
N LEU A 222 6.96 -10.14 2.23
CA LEU A 222 7.24 -9.07 1.25
C LEU A 222 8.55 -8.33 1.59
N PRO A 223 9.69 -9.04 1.69
CA PRO A 223 10.93 -8.47 2.22
C PRO A 223 11.51 -7.36 1.31
N HIS A 224 11.19 -7.38 0.03
CA HIS A 224 11.71 -6.46 -0.97
C HIS A 224 11.13 -5.05 -0.89
N LEU A 225 9.91 -4.87 -0.38
CA LEU A 225 9.24 -3.56 -0.45
C LEU A 225 10.01 -2.45 0.27
N ALA A 226 10.48 -2.71 1.49
CA ALA A 226 11.31 -1.76 2.23
C ALA A 226 12.66 -1.52 1.53
N ILE A 227 13.24 -2.58 0.98
CA ILE A 227 14.53 -2.55 0.28
C ILE A 227 14.44 -1.68 -0.98
N LEU A 228 13.40 -1.87 -1.80
CA LEU A 228 13.14 -1.07 -3.00
C LEU A 228 12.95 0.40 -2.66
N LYS A 229 12.20 0.72 -1.60
CA LYS A 229 12.04 2.12 -1.15
C LYS A 229 13.39 2.75 -0.82
N ARG A 230 14.28 2.05 -0.13
CA ARG A 230 15.64 2.54 0.19
C ARG A 230 16.49 2.75 -1.07
N PHE A 231 16.45 1.82 -2.03
CA PHE A 231 17.13 1.99 -3.31
C PHE A 231 16.64 3.24 -4.06
N VAL A 232 15.33 3.50 -4.03
CA VAL A 232 14.74 4.68 -4.66
C VAL A 232 15.17 5.97 -3.95
N GLN A 233 15.29 5.97 -2.62
CA GLN A 233 15.88 7.09 -1.87
C GLN A 233 17.36 7.33 -2.22
N TYR A 234 18.13 6.24 -2.36
CA TYR A 234 19.52 6.31 -2.81
C TYR A 234 19.63 6.92 -4.22
N CYS A 235 18.75 6.50 -5.13
CA CYS A 235 18.69 7.05 -6.47
C CYS A 235 18.29 8.54 -6.46
N GLN A 236 17.37 8.96 -5.58
CA GLN A 236 17.01 10.36 -5.42
C GLN A 236 18.23 11.20 -5.01
N LEU A 237 18.89 10.86 -3.88
CA LEU A 237 20.02 11.64 -3.37
C LEU A 237 21.17 11.67 -4.37
N SER A 238 21.51 10.52 -4.96
CA SER A 238 22.54 10.41 -6.00
C SER A 238 22.22 11.29 -7.21
N SER A 239 20.97 11.27 -7.70
CA SER A 239 20.59 12.03 -8.90
C SER A 239 20.65 13.53 -8.64
N ILE A 240 20.21 13.98 -7.46
CA ILE A 240 20.27 15.39 -7.06
C ILE A 240 21.74 15.84 -6.91
N ALA A 241 22.59 15.02 -6.30
CA ALA A 241 24.01 15.31 -6.21
C ALA A 241 24.68 15.36 -7.60
N LEU A 242 24.32 14.47 -8.53
CA LEU A 242 24.79 14.52 -9.93
C LEU A 242 24.34 15.80 -10.65
N LEU A 243 23.10 16.25 -10.43
CA LEU A 243 22.58 17.50 -11.02
C LEU A 243 23.31 18.74 -10.48
N ALA A 244 23.64 18.76 -9.19
CA ALA A 244 24.39 19.84 -8.56
C ALA A 244 25.83 19.99 -9.12
N GLU A 245 26.36 18.93 -9.73
CA GLU A 245 27.70 18.89 -10.33
C GLU A 245 27.69 19.00 -11.87
N ASP A 246 26.58 19.48 -12.47
CA ASP A 246 26.36 19.57 -13.93
C ASP A 246 26.59 18.22 -14.67
N ARG A 247 26.14 17.11 -14.07
CA ARG A 247 26.18 15.76 -14.66
C ARG A 247 24.78 15.21 -14.96
N PRO A 248 23.95 15.92 -15.76
CA PRO A 248 22.54 15.56 -15.96
C PRO A 248 22.37 14.22 -16.70
N THR A 249 23.27 13.85 -17.61
CA THR A 249 23.19 12.55 -18.30
C THR A 249 23.34 11.38 -17.33
N GLU A 250 24.25 11.47 -16.37
CA GLU A 250 24.43 10.46 -15.33
C GLU A 250 23.25 10.47 -14.34
N ALA A 251 22.70 11.64 -14.03
CA ALA A 251 21.50 11.76 -13.22
C ALA A 251 20.29 11.07 -13.89
N VAL A 252 20.13 11.15 -15.22
CA VAL A 252 19.11 10.36 -15.95
C VAL A 252 19.36 8.87 -15.78
N GLY A 253 20.60 8.40 -15.86
CA GLY A 253 20.94 6.99 -15.64
C GLY A 253 20.50 6.52 -14.25
N ARG A 254 20.85 7.28 -13.21
CA ARG A 254 20.49 6.96 -11.82
C ARG A 254 18.99 7.07 -11.54
N PHE A 255 18.31 8.07 -12.11
CA PHE A 255 16.85 8.17 -12.09
C PHE A 255 16.21 6.94 -12.76
N THR A 256 16.75 6.50 -13.90
CA THR A 256 16.24 5.34 -14.64
C THR A 256 16.31 4.08 -13.79
N THR A 257 17.40 3.85 -13.07
CA THR A 257 17.52 2.72 -12.14
C THR A 257 16.43 2.76 -11.06
N GLY A 258 16.28 3.89 -10.37
CA GLY A 258 15.21 4.07 -9.37
C GLY A 258 13.82 3.87 -9.95
N PHE A 259 13.55 4.44 -11.14
CA PHE A 259 12.30 4.32 -11.85
C PHE A 259 11.98 2.88 -12.23
N ARG A 260 12.96 2.13 -12.75
CA ARG A 260 12.79 0.72 -13.15
C ARG A 260 12.54 -0.17 -11.94
N LEU A 261 13.20 0.09 -10.80
CA LEU A 261 12.95 -0.61 -9.54
C LEU A 261 11.56 -0.31 -8.97
N MET A 262 11.12 0.95 -9.00
CA MET A 262 9.74 1.33 -8.66
C MET A 262 8.74 0.60 -9.57
N ASN A 263 8.98 0.59 -10.88
CA ASN A 263 8.05 0.03 -11.84
C ASN A 263 8.04 -1.50 -11.85
N ALA A 264 9.09 -2.18 -11.36
CA ALA A 264 9.10 -3.62 -11.18
C ALA A 264 7.91 -4.11 -10.33
N VAL A 265 7.48 -3.28 -9.36
CA VAL A 265 6.35 -3.53 -8.46
C VAL A 265 4.99 -3.47 -9.16
N GLU A 266 4.88 -2.83 -10.32
CA GLU A 266 3.63 -2.79 -11.09
C GLU A 266 3.12 -4.19 -11.47
N SER A 267 4.05 -5.08 -11.79
CA SER A 267 3.76 -6.47 -12.14
C SER A 267 3.16 -7.23 -10.94
N GLU A 268 3.48 -6.82 -9.72
CA GLU A 268 2.99 -7.39 -8.48
C GLU A 268 1.78 -6.59 -7.99
N SER A 269 0.59 -6.99 -8.44
CA SER A 269 -0.66 -6.28 -8.12
C SER A 269 -1.14 -6.47 -6.68
N LEU A 270 -0.29 -6.70 -5.67
CA LEU A 270 -0.72 -6.63 -4.26
C LEU A 270 -0.96 -5.17 -3.86
N LEU A 271 -1.96 -4.93 -3.00
CA LEU A 271 -2.34 -3.57 -2.59
C LEU A 271 -1.20 -2.82 -1.88
N ILE A 272 -0.51 -3.50 -0.96
CA ILE A 272 0.64 -2.93 -0.25
C ILE A 272 1.79 -2.59 -1.20
N SER A 273 1.99 -3.41 -2.23
CA SER A 273 2.99 -3.21 -3.28
C SER A 273 2.67 -1.94 -4.10
N HIS A 274 1.40 -1.70 -4.43
CA HIS A 274 0.95 -0.43 -5.04
C HIS A 274 1.19 0.79 -4.14
N LEU A 275 0.94 0.70 -2.83
CA LEU A 275 1.21 1.79 -1.89
C LEU A 275 2.71 2.14 -1.82
N VAL A 276 3.58 1.14 -1.89
CA VAL A 276 5.03 1.35 -1.93
C VAL A 276 5.47 1.96 -3.26
N ARG A 277 4.86 1.55 -4.39
CA ARG A 277 5.07 2.19 -5.69
C ARG A 277 4.70 3.66 -5.68
N ILE A 278 3.57 4.04 -5.06
CA ILE A 278 3.17 5.45 -4.87
C ILE A 278 4.23 6.22 -4.08
N ALA A 279 4.72 5.65 -2.97
CA ALA A 279 5.76 6.29 -2.16
C ALA A 279 7.07 6.46 -2.93
N ALA A 280 7.49 5.45 -3.69
CA ALA A 280 8.68 5.49 -4.54
C ALA A 280 8.55 6.55 -5.66
N TRP A 281 7.37 6.71 -6.25
CA TRP A 281 7.12 7.76 -7.23
C TRP A 281 7.22 9.16 -6.62
N HIS A 282 6.67 9.35 -5.43
CA HIS A 282 6.78 10.63 -4.72
C HIS A 282 8.25 11.02 -4.45
N ILE A 283 9.08 10.04 -4.04
CA ILE A 283 10.53 10.19 -3.85
C ILE A 283 11.23 10.57 -5.17
N LEU A 284 10.95 9.88 -6.28
CA LEU A 284 11.57 10.15 -7.57
C LEU A 284 11.11 11.46 -8.21
N SER A 285 9.87 11.88 -7.95
CA SER A 285 9.32 13.16 -8.43
C SER A 285 10.14 14.34 -7.94
N GLN A 286 10.78 14.24 -6.77
CA GLN A 286 11.71 15.26 -6.27
C GLN A 286 12.85 15.53 -7.25
N VAL A 287 13.40 14.48 -7.89
CA VAL A 287 14.54 14.62 -8.80
C VAL A 287 14.14 15.44 -10.03
N VAL A 288 12.94 15.18 -10.57
CA VAL A 288 12.38 15.95 -11.68
C VAL A 288 12.15 17.39 -11.24
N TRP A 289 11.42 17.59 -10.15
CA TRP A 289 11.07 18.92 -9.63
C TRP A 289 12.31 19.75 -9.32
N GLN A 290 13.27 19.22 -8.57
CA GLN A 290 14.47 19.95 -8.14
C GLN A 290 15.40 20.24 -9.31
N GLY A 291 15.58 19.30 -10.25
CA GLY A 291 16.39 19.56 -11.44
C GLY A 291 15.77 20.58 -12.40
N LEU A 292 14.43 20.69 -12.43
CA LEU A 292 13.74 21.78 -13.15
C LEU A 292 13.92 23.11 -12.42
N ALA A 293 13.79 23.10 -11.09
CA ALA A 293 13.94 24.29 -10.25
C ALA A 293 15.36 24.89 -10.31
N SER A 294 16.39 24.05 -10.38
CA SER A 294 17.79 24.46 -10.52
C SER A 294 18.21 24.72 -11.97
N GLY A 295 17.33 24.49 -12.96
CA GLY A 295 17.68 24.60 -14.38
C GLY A 295 18.76 23.62 -14.85
N SER A 296 19.03 22.55 -14.08
CA SER A 296 20.11 21.59 -14.36
C SER A 296 19.76 20.59 -15.48
N TRP A 297 18.48 20.43 -15.81
CA TRP A 297 18.06 19.57 -16.91
C TRP A 297 18.25 20.23 -18.28
N LYS A 298 18.84 19.50 -19.22
CA LYS A 298 18.94 19.91 -20.63
C LYS A 298 17.82 19.24 -21.44
N ALA A 299 17.57 19.77 -22.64
CA ALA A 299 16.44 19.34 -23.47
C ALA A 299 16.47 17.84 -23.83
N GLU A 300 17.66 17.28 -24.03
CA GLU A 300 17.85 15.87 -24.36
C GLU A 300 17.51 14.94 -23.18
N GLU A 301 17.91 15.31 -21.97
CA GLU A 301 17.60 14.57 -20.74
C GLU A 301 16.11 14.61 -20.43
N LEU A 302 15.47 15.79 -20.56
CA LEU A 302 14.03 15.91 -20.41
C LEU A 302 13.26 15.03 -21.41
N ALA A 303 13.75 14.94 -22.66
CA ALA A 303 13.18 14.06 -23.67
C ALA A 303 13.32 12.56 -23.32
N LYS A 304 14.32 12.17 -22.53
CA LYS A 304 14.48 10.79 -22.02
C LYS A 304 13.56 10.51 -20.82
N LEU A 305 13.38 11.48 -19.92
CA LEU A 305 12.53 11.33 -18.73
C LEU A 305 11.04 11.26 -19.09
N GLN A 306 10.62 12.07 -20.07
CA GLN A 306 9.21 12.22 -20.44
C GLN A 306 8.49 10.89 -20.74
N PRO A 307 8.96 10.02 -21.65
CA PRO A 307 8.24 8.78 -21.98
C PRO A 307 8.16 7.79 -20.81
N MET A 308 9.14 7.81 -19.88
CA MET A 308 9.08 6.98 -18.67
C MET A 308 7.92 7.40 -17.78
N ILE A 309 7.81 8.70 -17.50
CA ILE A 309 6.73 9.26 -16.67
C ILE A 309 5.39 9.13 -17.38
N GLU A 310 5.37 9.28 -18.71
CA GLU A 310 4.17 9.12 -19.52
C GLU A 310 3.58 7.71 -19.44
N ALA A 311 4.39 6.67 -19.27
CA ALA A 311 3.93 5.29 -19.14
C ALA A 311 3.23 4.96 -17.80
N LEU A 312 3.34 5.83 -16.79
CA LEU A 312 2.75 5.60 -15.47
C LEU A 312 1.24 5.83 -15.46
N ASP A 313 0.49 4.89 -14.89
CA ASP A 313 -0.94 5.00 -14.60
C ASP A 313 -1.24 4.42 -13.19
N PHE A 314 -1.35 5.31 -12.20
CA PHE A 314 -1.60 4.92 -10.80
C PHE A 314 -3.06 4.55 -10.55
N ILE A 315 -3.98 5.00 -11.40
CA ILE A 315 -5.40 4.70 -11.29
C ILE A 315 -5.65 3.25 -11.72
N GLU A 316 -5.15 2.86 -12.89
CA GLU A 316 -5.30 1.51 -13.40
C GLU A 316 -4.47 0.50 -12.57
N ALA A 317 -3.25 0.86 -12.16
CA ALA A 317 -2.45 0.03 -11.26
C ALA A 317 -3.17 -0.20 -9.92
N GLY A 318 -3.76 0.86 -9.37
CA GLY A 318 -4.54 0.77 -8.14
C GLY A 318 -5.80 -0.08 -8.29
N ARG A 319 -6.52 0.04 -9.41
CA ARG A 319 -7.67 -0.81 -9.73
C ARG A 319 -7.30 -2.29 -9.84
N LYS A 320 -6.19 -2.61 -10.52
CA LYS A 320 -5.63 -3.98 -10.57
C LYS A 320 -5.26 -4.47 -9.17
N SER A 321 -4.71 -3.59 -8.33
CA SER A 321 -4.36 -3.95 -6.96
C SER A 321 -5.58 -4.34 -6.11
N MET A 322 -6.71 -3.66 -6.31
CA MET A 322 -7.98 -3.99 -5.66
C MET A 322 -8.56 -5.33 -6.14
N ILE A 323 -8.33 -5.73 -7.39
CA ILE A 323 -8.73 -7.06 -7.90
C ILE A 323 -7.96 -8.16 -7.17
N THR A 324 -6.65 -7.97 -6.98
CA THR A 324 -5.82 -8.89 -6.20
C THR A 324 -6.19 -8.87 -4.73
N GLU A 325 -6.45 -7.69 -4.14
CA GLU A 325 -6.90 -7.55 -2.75
C GLU A 325 -8.19 -8.36 -2.51
N ARG A 326 -9.16 -8.27 -3.43
CA ARG A 326 -10.37 -9.11 -3.39
C ARG A 326 -10.04 -10.61 -3.43
N SER A 327 -9.06 -11.01 -4.21
CA SER A 327 -8.62 -12.42 -4.28
C SER A 327 -7.89 -12.85 -3.00
N PHE A 328 -7.13 -11.93 -2.39
CA PHE A 328 -6.46 -12.13 -1.11
C PHE A 328 -7.46 -12.33 0.04
N GLY A 329 -8.44 -11.42 0.19
CA GLY A 329 -9.50 -11.57 1.18
C GLY A 329 -10.35 -12.82 0.96
N ASN A 330 -10.58 -13.21 -0.30
CA ASN A 330 -11.24 -14.47 -0.63
C ASN A 330 -10.44 -15.69 -0.13
N ALA A 331 -9.14 -15.73 -0.39
CA ALA A 331 -8.27 -16.81 0.06
C ALA A 331 -8.22 -16.91 1.59
N MET A 332 -8.20 -15.79 2.29
CA MET A 332 -8.30 -15.76 3.76
C MET A 332 -9.59 -16.40 4.28
N MET A 333 -10.74 -16.06 3.68
CA MET A 333 -12.02 -16.64 4.10
C MET A 333 -12.15 -18.13 3.73
N GLU A 334 -11.60 -18.59 2.60
CA GLU A 334 -11.53 -20.02 2.30
C GLU A 334 -10.72 -20.78 3.36
N ARG A 335 -9.57 -20.22 3.77
CA ARG A 335 -8.75 -20.78 4.86
C ARG A 335 -9.52 -20.89 6.17
N TRP A 336 -10.23 -19.83 6.58
CA TRP A 336 -11.02 -19.86 7.81
C TRP A 336 -12.15 -20.90 7.77
N VAL A 337 -12.69 -21.21 6.59
CA VAL A 337 -13.67 -22.28 6.44
C VAL A 337 -13.03 -23.67 6.54
N SER A 338 -11.86 -23.87 5.94
CA SER A 338 -11.14 -25.16 5.95
C SER A 338 -10.43 -25.45 7.27
N SER A 339 -10.05 -24.42 8.02
CA SER A 339 -9.18 -24.50 9.19
C SER A 339 -9.76 -23.70 10.37
N PRO A 340 -10.70 -24.26 11.15
CA PRO A 340 -11.29 -23.57 12.30
C PRO A 340 -10.25 -23.13 13.35
N GLY A 341 -10.50 -22.03 14.06
CA GLY A 341 -9.60 -21.49 15.09
C GLY A 341 -8.41 -20.69 14.57
N THR A 342 -8.40 -20.31 13.28
CA THR A 342 -7.31 -19.55 12.65
C THR A 342 -7.60 -18.06 12.49
N ILE A 343 -8.87 -17.64 12.65
CA ILE A 343 -9.30 -16.24 12.41
C ILE A 343 -8.51 -15.26 13.28
N THR A 344 -8.40 -15.51 14.58
CA THR A 344 -7.70 -14.60 15.50
C THR A 344 -6.20 -14.55 15.21
N THR A 345 -5.58 -15.72 15.00
CA THR A 345 -4.15 -15.82 14.65
C THR A 345 -3.83 -15.13 13.34
N ASP A 346 -4.65 -15.29 12.31
CA ASP A 346 -4.38 -14.72 10.99
C ASP A 346 -4.62 -13.20 10.94
N LEU A 347 -5.43 -12.65 11.85
CA LEU A 347 -5.69 -11.22 11.99
C LEU A 347 -4.71 -10.49 12.92
N ASP A 348 -4.00 -11.23 13.77
CA ASP A 348 -2.96 -10.68 14.66
C ASP A 348 -1.59 -10.79 13.98
N PRO A 349 -0.97 -9.67 13.55
CA PRO A 349 0.33 -9.70 12.91
C PRO A 349 1.47 -10.20 13.83
N ASN A 350 1.24 -10.32 15.14
CA ASN A 350 2.22 -10.82 16.11
C ASN A 350 1.95 -12.27 16.58
N ALA A 351 0.85 -12.90 16.15
CA ALA A 351 0.51 -14.25 16.57
C ALA A 351 1.33 -15.30 15.80
N THR A 352 2.01 -16.20 16.54
CA THR A 352 2.90 -17.21 15.95
C THR A 352 2.32 -18.63 15.94
N ASN A 353 1.23 -18.88 16.68
CA ASN A 353 0.61 -20.21 16.77
C ASN A 353 -0.93 -20.11 16.75
N PRO A 354 -1.65 -21.11 16.19
CA PRO A 354 -3.09 -21.23 16.30
C PRO A 354 -3.53 -21.33 17.77
N MET A 355 -4.57 -20.59 18.14
CA MET A 355 -5.11 -20.62 19.51
C MET A 355 -5.98 -21.87 19.74
N GLY A 356 -5.87 -22.49 20.91
CA GLY A 356 -6.69 -23.65 21.26
C GLY A 356 -8.18 -23.30 21.45
N PRO A 357 -9.10 -24.28 21.49
CA PRO A 357 -10.55 -24.04 21.58
C PRO A 357 -10.99 -23.22 22.81
N MET A 358 -10.23 -23.27 23.91
CA MET A 358 -10.48 -22.45 25.11
C MET A 358 -10.00 -21.00 24.97
N GLN A 359 -9.12 -20.71 24.01
CA GLN A 359 -8.49 -19.41 23.80
C GLN A 359 -9.09 -18.67 22.58
N ASP A 360 -9.51 -19.39 21.54
CA ASP A 360 -10.26 -18.84 20.40
C ASP A 360 -11.61 -19.57 20.21
N LEU A 361 -12.48 -19.41 21.21
CA LEU A 361 -13.84 -19.95 21.14
C LEU A 361 -14.59 -19.38 19.92
N ALA A 362 -14.30 -18.13 19.51
CA ALA A 362 -14.93 -17.51 18.35
C ALA A 362 -14.58 -18.24 17.04
N GLY A 363 -13.31 -18.52 16.77
CA GLY A 363 -12.88 -19.23 15.55
C GLY A 363 -13.28 -20.70 15.50
N TRP A 364 -13.61 -21.32 16.63
CA TRP A 364 -14.13 -22.69 16.72
C TRP A 364 -15.67 -22.77 16.71
N VAL A 365 -16.37 -21.75 17.22
CA VAL A 365 -17.83 -21.76 17.40
C VAL A 365 -18.57 -20.99 16.30
N LEU A 366 -17.94 -20.07 15.57
CA LEU A 366 -18.57 -19.39 14.44
C LEU A 366 -19.05 -20.41 13.39
N PRO A 367 -20.36 -20.47 13.08
CA PRO A 367 -20.85 -21.30 11.99
C PRO A 367 -20.12 -20.97 10.69
N ARG A 368 -19.65 -21.98 9.95
CA ARG A 368 -19.05 -21.82 8.60
C ARG A 368 -19.91 -20.94 7.68
N GLY A 369 -21.23 -20.99 7.84
CA GLY A 369 -22.17 -20.16 7.11
C GLY A 369 -21.98 -18.65 7.34
N LEU A 370 -21.50 -18.23 8.51
CA LEU A 370 -21.20 -16.82 8.77
C LEU A 370 -20.03 -16.35 7.90
N ILE A 371 -18.96 -17.16 7.84
CA ILE A 371 -17.81 -16.85 6.99
C ILE A 371 -18.26 -16.78 5.53
N ARG A 372 -19.09 -17.74 5.07
CA ARG A 372 -19.63 -17.74 3.69
C ARG A 372 -20.49 -16.52 3.37
N ARG A 373 -21.33 -16.05 4.30
CA ARG A 373 -22.10 -14.80 4.09
C ARG A 373 -21.21 -13.56 4.08
N ASN A 374 -20.20 -13.51 4.95
CA ASN A 374 -19.20 -12.44 4.92
C ASN A 374 -18.40 -12.45 3.61
N GLN A 375 -18.09 -13.63 3.07
CA GLN A 375 -17.42 -13.79 1.78
C GLN A 375 -18.26 -13.25 0.62
N VAL A 376 -19.57 -13.54 0.61
CA VAL A 376 -20.51 -12.93 -0.35
C VAL A 376 -20.53 -11.40 -0.23
N ALA A 377 -20.69 -10.87 0.99
CA ALA A 377 -20.72 -9.43 1.24
C ALA A 377 -19.40 -8.76 0.84
N TYR A 378 -18.26 -9.43 1.06
CA TYR A 378 -16.93 -8.94 0.69
C TYR A 378 -16.78 -8.79 -0.82
N HIS A 379 -17.16 -9.82 -1.60
CA HIS A 379 -17.10 -9.76 -3.06
C HIS A 379 -18.01 -8.68 -3.65
N GLN A 380 -19.19 -8.46 -3.04
CA GLN A 380 -20.08 -7.37 -3.44
C GLN A 380 -19.44 -6.00 -3.15
N CYS A 381 -18.95 -5.79 -1.92
CA CYS A 381 -18.30 -4.54 -1.53
C CYS A 381 -17.06 -4.24 -2.38
N ALA A 382 -16.18 -5.24 -2.57
CA ALA A 382 -14.99 -5.10 -3.40
C ALA A 382 -15.34 -4.88 -4.88
N GLY A 383 -16.40 -5.52 -5.38
CA GLY A 383 -16.93 -5.32 -6.73
C GLY A 383 -17.32 -3.86 -6.98
N VAL A 384 -18.07 -3.25 -6.05
CA VAL A 384 -18.45 -1.83 -6.12
C VAL A 384 -17.21 -0.92 -6.15
N MET A 385 -16.22 -1.17 -5.27
CA MET A 385 -14.98 -0.38 -5.26
C MET A 385 -14.23 -0.49 -6.61
N ILE A 386 -14.00 -1.70 -7.10
CA ILE A 386 -13.29 -1.94 -8.37
C ILE A 386 -14.02 -1.29 -9.55
N GLU A 387 -15.35 -1.36 -9.57
CA GLU A 387 -16.18 -0.75 -10.61
C GLU A 387 -16.04 0.77 -10.61
N LEU A 388 -16.16 1.41 -9.44
CA LEU A 388 -16.02 2.86 -9.31
C LEU A 388 -14.65 3.34 -9.77
N TRP A 389 -13.58 2.62 -9.40
CA TRP A 389 -12.23 2.96 -9.84
C TRP A 389 -12.07 2.85 -11.35
N GLY A 390 -12.71 1.85 -11.96
CA GLY A 390 -12.75 1.68 -13.43
C GLY A 390 -13.43 2.82 -14.19
N ARG A 391 -14.18 3.70 -13.51
CA ARG A 391 -14.83 4.86 -14.13
C ARG A 391 -13.95 6.10 -14.16
N ILE A 392 -12.89 6.17 -13.33
CA ILE A 392 -12.05 7.36 -13.19
C ILE A 392 -11.37 7.72 -14.51
N ARG A 393 -10.84 6.74 -15.24
CA ARG A 393 -10.22 6.95 -16.54
C ARG A 393 -11.21 6.63 -17.65
N LYS A 394 -11.60 7.64 -18.43
CA LYS A 394 -12.48 7.46 -19.58
C LYS A 394 -11.71 6.90 -20.79
N PRO A 395 -12.42 6.31 -21.78
CA PRO A 395 -11.79 5.77 -22.98
C PRO A 395 -10.98 6.79 -23.81
N ASP A 396 -11.30 8.08 -23.71
CA ASP A 396 -10.59 9.18 -24.38
C ASP A 396 -9.38 9.68 -23.58
N GLY A 397 -9.05 9.04 -22.46
CA GLY A 397 -7.98 9.41 -21.54
C GLY A 397 -8.32 10.55 -20.57
N SER A 398 -9.50 11.17 -20.67
CA SER A 398 -9.92 12.18 -19.68
C SER A 398 -10.26 11.53 -18.34
N TYR A 399 -10.27 12.33 -17.29
CA TYR A 399 -10.72 11.87 -15.97
C TYR A 399 -12.21 12.10 -15.75
N GLN A 400 -12.81 11.24 -14.94
CA GLN A 400 -14.08 11.43 -14.29
C GLN A 400 -13.81 11.60 -12.79
N ARG A 401 -14.34 12.68 -12.22
CA ARG A 401 -14.26 12.93 -10.78
C ARG A 401 -14.91 11.77 -10.00
N LEU A 402 -14.19 11.33 -8.98
CA LEU A 402 -14.66 10.39 -7.96
C LEU A 402 -14.06 10.79 -6.62
N THR A 403 -14.89 11.12 -5.64
CA THR A 403 -14.44 11.48 -4.28
C THR A 403 -14.40 10.28 -3.34
N GLN A 404 -13.66 10.42 -2.24
CA GLN A 404 -13.66 9.42 -1.17
C GLN A 404 -15.06 9.27 -0.54
N SER A 405 -15.79 10.38 -0.34
CA SER A 405 -17.17 10.38 0.14
C SER A 405 -18.17 9.65 -0.78
N GLU A 406 -18.02 9.74 -2.11
CA GLU A 406 -18.83 8.98 -3.07
C GLU A 406 -18.57 7.47 -2.95
N VAL A 407 -17.30 7.08 -2.77
CA VAL A 407 -16.94 5.68 -2.50
C VAL A 407 -17.49 5.21 -1.17
N ASP A 408 -17.33 6.00 -0.10
CA ASP A 408 -17.86 5.68 1.22
C ASP A 408 -19.38 5.52 1.20
N ALA A 409 -20.10 6.43 0.53
CA ALA A 409 -21.55 6.32 0.35
C ALA A 409 -21.95 5.05 -0.41
N ALA A 410 -21.19 4.66 -1.44
CA ALA A 410 -21.47 3.46 -2.24
C ALA A 410 -21.19 2.16 -1.47
N ILE A 411 -20.18 2.12 -0.60
CA ILE A 411 -19.86 0.92 0.20
C ILE A 411 -20.63 0.86 1.52
N GLN A 412 -21.17 1.99 2.00
CA GLN A 412 -21.89 2.07 3.28
C GLN A 412 -22.97 1.00 3.48
N PRO A 413 -23.83 0.69 2.48
CA PRO A 413 -24.86 -0.35 2.62
C PRO A 413 -24.29 -1.76 2.82
N HIS A 414 -23.02 -2.00 2.44
CA HIS A 414 -22.36 -3.28 2.60
C HIS A 414 -21.73 -3.46 3.99
N ILE A 415 -21.41 -2.36 4.68
CA ILE A 415 -20.71 -2.37 5.97
C ILE A 415 -21.57 -1.91 7.15
N SER A 416 -22.73 -1.29 6.91
CA SER A 416 -23.63 -0.77 7.95
C SER A 416 -25.12 -0.97 7.61
N PRO A 417 -26.00 -1.30 8.60
CA PRO A 417 -25.65 -1.63 9.98
C PRO A 417 -24.81 -2.90 10.07
N VAL A 418 -23.94 -2.97 11.08
CA VAL A 418 -23.09 -4.15 11.28
C VAL A 418 -23.96 -5.30 11.76
N THR A 419 -23.99 -6.37 10.99
CA THR A 419 -24.63 -7.65 11.29
C THR A 419 -23.58 -8.76 11.28
N MET A 420 -23.98 -9.93 11.76
CA MET A 420 -23.13 -11.12 11.71
C MET A 420 -22.76 -11.55 10.27
N ASN A 421 -23.53 -11.15 9.26
CA ASN A 421 -23.29 -11.50 7.86
C ASN A 421 -22.27 -10.59 7.15
N ASN A 422 -21.92 -9.43 7.73
CA ASN A 422 -20.97 -8.47 7.15
C ASN A 422 -19.92 -7.95 8.15
N ARG A 423 -19.84 -8.53 9.36
CA ARG A 423 -18.90 -8.11 10.41
C ARG A 423 -17.43 -8.16 9.99
N ILE A 424 -17.01 -9.17 9.25
CA ILE A 424 -15.63 -9.29 8.74
C ILE A 424 -15.37 -8.18 7.72
N VAL A 425 -16.32 -7.92 6.84
CA VAL A 425 -16.20 -6.85 5.81
C VAL A 425 -16.11 -5.48 6.48
N ALA A 426 -16.99 -5.20 7.45
CA ALA A 426 -17.00 -3.96 8.22
C ALA A 426 -15.71 -3.73 9.03
N MET A 427 -14.98 -4.80 9.36
CA MET A 427 -13.69 -4.73 10.03
C MET A 427 -12.53 -4.49 9.06
N LEU A 428 -12.55 -5.09 7.86
CA LEU A 428 -11.45 -5.00 6.88
C LEU A 428 -11.50 -3.72 6.04
N VAL A 429 -12.69 -3.29 5.61
CA VAL A 429 -12.87 -2.14 4.71
C VAL A 429 -12.25 -0.83 5.20
N PRO A 430 -12.28 -0.47 6.51
CA PRO A 430 -11.60 0.73 7.00
C PRO A 430 -10.11 0.80 6.65
N GLY A 431 -9.41 -0.33 6.57
CA GLY A 431 -8.00 -0.39 6.16
C GLY A 431 -7.76 -0.07 4.68
N LEU A 432 -8.81 -0.11 3.85
CA LEU A 432 -8.80 0.21 2.43
C LEU A 432 -9.15 1.68 2.14
N ARG A 433 -9.61 2.43 3.15
CA ARG A 433 -9.88 3.86 3.01
C ARG A 433 -8.61 4.64 2.69
N GLY A 434 -8.73 5.64 1.83
CA GLY A 434 -7.62 6.50 1.40
C GLY A 434 -6.70 5.89 0.34
N VAL A 435 -6.81 4.61 -0.02
CA VAL A 435 -6.02 4.03 -1.13
C VAL A 435 -6.38 4.72 -2.45
N LEU A 436 -7.67 5.04 -2.66
CA LEU A 436 -8.12 5.82 -3.81
C LEU A 436 -7.43 7.19 -3.85
N ALA A 437 -7.57 7.96 -2.77
CA ALA A 437 -7.01 9.30 -2.67
C ALA A 437 -5.48 9.30 -2.89
N LYS A 438 -4.75 8.32 -2.33
CA LYS A 438 -3.31 8.15 -2.57
C LYS A 438 -2.99 7.85 -4.03
N SER A 439 -3.81 7.05 -4.70
CA SER A 439 -3.64 6.74 -6.13
C SER A 439 -3.90 7.97 -7.00
N GLN A 440 -4.92 8.76 -6.68
CA GLN A 440 -5.21 10.03 -7.34
C GLN A 440 -4.09 11.05 -7.10
N LEU A 441 -3.57 11.19 -5.88
CA LEU A 441 -2.42 12.05 -5.59
C LEU A 441 -1.18 11.67 -6.41
N ALA A 442 -0.88 10.38 -6.51
CA ALA A 442 0.23 9.90 -7.32
C ALA A 442 0.02 10.20 -8.81
N GLN A 443 -1.21 10.04 -9.30
CA GLN A 443 -1.58 10.38 -10.67
C GLN A 443 -1.46 11.88 -10.95
N ALA A 444 -1.95 12.73 -10.03
CA ALA A 444 -1.81 14.18 -10.13
C ALA A 444 -0.34 14.60 -10.17
N GLY A 445 0.49 14.06 -9.26
CA GLY A 445 1.94 14.30 -9.27
C GLY A 445 2.62 13.87 -10.57
N ARG A 446 2.22 12.73 -11.14
CA ARG A 446 2.65 12.27 -12.47
C ARG A 446 2.25 13.26 -13.56
N ASP A 447 0.99 13.67 -13.60
CA ASP A 447 0.45 14.54 -14.65
C ASP A 447 1.08 15.93 -14.60
N LEU A 448 1.29 16.47 -13.40
CA LEU A 448 2.01 17.73 -13.17
C LEU A 448 3.48 17.63 -13.61
N ALA A 449 4.19 16.57 -13.25
CA ALA A 449 5.57 16.34 -13.69
C ALA A 449 5.68 16.31 -15.21
N LEU A 450 4.74 15.62 -15.88
CA LEU A 450 4.71 15.50 -17.33
C LEU A 450 4.50 16.85 -18.02
N VAL A 451 3.54 17.64 -17.52
CA VAL A 451 3.28 19.00 -18.05
C VAL A 451 4.44 19.94 -17.75
N ALA A 452 5.06 19.87 -16.57
CA ALA A 452 6.22 20.67 -16.22
C ALA A 452 7.44 20.38 -17.11
N ILE A 453 7.70 19.11 -17.43
CA ILE A 453 8.72 18.72 -18.40
C ILE A 453 8.42 19.33 -19.79
N ALA A 454 7.17 19.25 -20.24
CA ALA A 454 6.77 19.82 -21.53
C ALA A 454 6.88 21.35 -21.57
N LEU A 455 6.50 22.04 -20.48
CA LEU A 455 6.67 23.48 -20.30
C LEU A 455 8.15 23.87 -20.39
N GLU A 456 9.03 23.12 -19.72
CA GLU A 456 10.46 23.42 -19.73
C GLU A 456 11.09 23.13 -21.10
N ARG A 457 10.72 22.04 -21.76
CA ARG A 457 11.15 21.78 -23.14
C ARG A 457 10.69 22.88 -24.10
N HIS A 458 9.46 23.37 -23.96
CA HIS A 458 8.98 24.52 -24.72
C HIS A 458 9.81 25.78 -24.43
N ARG A 459 10.13 26.07 -23.16
CA ARG A 459 10.97 27.22 -22.77
C ARG A 459 12.37 27.11 -23.35
N LEU A 460 12.99 25.94 -23.31
CA LEU A 460 14.32 25.71 -23.87
C LEU A 460 14.35 25.86 -25.41
N GLU A 461 13.28 25.46 -26.10
CA GLU A 461 13.21 25.57 -27.57
C GLU A 461 12.77 26.97 -28.06
N LYS A 462 11.78 27.58 -27.39
CA LYS A 462 11.14 28.84 -27.83
C LYS A 462 11.58 30.07 -27.04
N GLY A 463 12.35 29.89 -25.97
CA GLY A 463 12.85 30.96 -25.10
C GLY A 463 11.88 31.42 -24.00
N ALA A 464 10.61 30.96 -24.01
CA ALA A 464 9.59 31.35 -23.04
C ALA A 464 8.59 30.22 -22.79
N TYR A 465 7.91 30.24 -21.64
CA TYR A 465 6.75 29.39 -21.39
C TYR A 465 5.54 29.84 -22.24
N PRO A 466 4.66 28.92 -22.68
CA PRO A 466 3.50 29.26 -23.50
C PRO A 466 2.45 30.08 -22.72
N ASP A 467 1.54 30.76 -23.43
CA ASP A 467 0.44 31.49 -22.77
C ASP A 467 -0.63 30.55 -22.17
N ARG A 468 -0.75 29.34 -22.72
CA ARG A 468 -1.74 28.34 -22.34
C ARG A 468 -1.24 26.92 -22.61
N LEU A 469 -1.73 25.94 -21.86
CA LEU A 469 -1.23 24.56 -21.93
C LEU A 469 -1.47 23.89 -23.28
N GLU A 470 -2.50 24.28 -24.03
CA GLU A 470 -2.82 23.70 -25.34
C GLU A 470 -1.70 23.90 -26.36
N HIS A 471 -0.87 24.94 -26.19
CA HIS A 471 0.29 25.22 -27.04
C HIS A 471 1.44 24.22 -26.86
N LEU A 472 1.37 23.34 -25.85
CA LEU A 472 2.30 22.21 -25.71
C LEU A 472 2.01 21.07 -26.69
N THR A 473 0.82 21.07 -27.31
CA THR A 473 0.39 20.03 -28.25
C THR A 473 0.49 20.50 -29.71
N PRO A 474 0.83 19.62 -30.67
CA PRO A 474 1.28 18.23 -30.49
C PRO A 474 2.80 18.10 -30.26
N ALA A 475 3.55 19.21 -30.23
CA ALA A 475 5.02 19.19 -30.31
C ALA A 475 5.70 18.58 -29.07
N PHE A 476 5.19 18.87 -27.87
CA PHE A 476 5.78 18.41 -26.60
C PHE A 476 4.92 17.36 -25.90
N LEU A 477 3.60 17.37 -26.11
CA LEU A 477 2.67 16.39 -25.58
C LEU A 477 1.69 15.91 -26.66
N THR A 478 1.32 14.64 -26.61
CA THR A 478 0.22 14.10 -27.43
C THR A 478 -1.12 14.71 -27.03
N LYS A 479 -1.35 14.85 -25.72
CA LYS A 479 -2.53 15.47 -25.12
C LYS A 479 -2.16 16.03 -23.75
N VAL A 480 -2.67 17.22 -23.42
CA VAL A 480 -2.52 17.76 -22.05
C VAL A 480 -3.39 16.93 -21.10
N PRO A 481 -2.84 16.33 -20.03
CA PRO A 481 -3.63 15.62 -19.05
C PRO A 481 -4.59 16.59 -18.33
N GLY A 482 -5.79 16.10 -18.02
CA GLY A 482 -6.70 16.80 -17.12
C GLY A 482 -6.30 16.60 -15.67
N ASP A 483 -7.06 17.21 -14.78
CA ASP A 483 -6.93 17.03 -13.34
C ASP A 483 -7.78 15.83 -12.88
N VAL A 484 -7.16 14.88 -12.19
CA VAL A 484 -7.79 13.64 -11.72
C VAL A 484 -8.83 13.87 -10.61
N PHE A 485 -8.71 14.97 -9.87
CA PHE A 485 -9.63 15.29 -8.78
C PHE A 485 -10.87 16.06 -9.25
N SER A 486 -10.70 17.08 -10.09
CA SER A 486 -11.83 17.84 -10.63
C SER A 486 -12.47 17.21 -11.87
N GLY A 487 -11.71 16.43 -12.64
CA GLY A 487 -12.10 15.97 -13.98
C GLY A 487 -12.00 17.04 -15.07
N ALA A 488 -11.53 18.25 -14.71
CA ALA A 488 -11.38 19.40 -15.61
C ALA A 488 -9.91 19.55 -16.09
N ALA A 489 -9.54 20.72 -16.60
CA ALA A 489 -8.15 21.04 -16.94
C ALA A 489 -7.31 21.32 -15.69
N LEU A 490 -6.01 21.04 -15.76
CA LEU A 490 -5.03 21.53 -14.77
C LEU A 490 -4.98 23.06 -14.78
N GLN A 491 -4.69 23.65 -13.62
CA GLN A 491 -4.58 25.09 -13.48
C GLN A 491 -3.17 25.55 -13.83
N TYR A 492 -3.06 26.56 -14.69
CA TYR A 492 -1.78 27.08 -15.18
C TYR A 492 -1.81 28.61 -15.30
N SER A 493 -0.73 29.27 -14.85
CA SER A 493 -0.50 30.69 -15.13
C SER A 493 0.99 31.01 -15.20
N LYS A 494 1.36 31.93 -16.11
CA LYS A 494 2.70 32.51 -16.12
C LYS A 494 2.85 33.53 -15.00
N ARG A 495 4.05 33.60 -14.43
CA ARG A 495 4.41 34.60 -13.43
C ARG A 495 5.29 35.69 -14.03
N ALA A 496 5.25 36.87 -13.39
CA ALA A 496 6.00 38.04 -13.83
C ALA A 496 7.53 37.86 -13.70
N ASP A 497 7.98 36.97 -12.82
CA ASP A 497 9.39 36.61 -12.60
C ASP A 497 9.95 35.64 -13.67
N GLY A 498 9.16 35.30 -14.68
CA GLY A 498 9.54 34.37 -15.73
C GLY A 498 9.40 32.90 -15.34
N THR A 499 8.76 32.59 -14.21
CA THR A 499 8.36 31.23 -13.80
C THR A 499 6.88 30.96 -14.16
N PHE A 500 6.33 29.86 -13.65
CA PHE A 500 4.91 29.53 -13.78
C PHE A 500 4.36 28.95 -12.48
N LEU A 501 3.04 29.00 -12.36
CA LEU A 501 2.25 28.22 -11.41
C LEU A 501 1.50 27.14 -12.18
N LEU A 502 1.65 25.89 -11.77
CA LEU A 502 0.93 24.73 -12.30
C LEU A 502 0.41 23.90 -11.13
N TYR A 503 -0.89 23.60 -11.06
CA TYR A 503 -1.44 22.82 -9.96
C TYR A 503 -2.72 22.04 -10.30
N SER A 504 -3.01 21.06 -9.44
CA SER A 504 -4.27 20.32 -9.34
C SER A 504 -4.98 20.72 -8.04
N VAL A 505 -6.32 20.72 -8.02
CA VAL A 505 -7.13 21.17 -6.86
C VAL A 505 -7.06 20.23 -5.66
N GLY A 506 -6.41 19.07 -5.78
CA GLY A 506 -6.21 18.18 -4.64
C GLY A 506 -7.45 17.40 -4.18
N ILE A 507 -7.30 16.73 -3.04
CA ILE A 507 -8.24 15.71 -2.54
C ILE A 507 -9.62 16.28 -2.18
N ASP A 508 -9.66 17.46 -1.58
CA ASP A 508 -10.90 18.12 -1.18
C ASP A 508 -11.72 18.61 -2.40
N GLY A 509 -11.06 18.74 -3.55
CA GLY A 509 -11.66 19.24 -4.78
C GLY A 509 -11.94 20.75 -4.75
N VAL A 510 -11.35 21.48 -3.80
CA VAL A 510 -11.57 22.92 -3.61
C VAL A 510 -10.34 23.66 -4.12
N ASP A 511 -10.52 24.52 -5.11
CA ASP A 511 -9.43 25.35 -5.64
C ASP A 511 -8.95 26.37 -4.60
N GLN A 512 -7.75 26.16 -4.08
CA GLN A 512 -7.09 27.03 -3.11
C GLN A 512 -6.02 27.91 -3.78
N LYS A 513 -6.17 28.14 -5.09
CA LYS A 513 -5.37 29.05 -5.92
C LYS A 513 -3.89 28.69 -5.99
N GLY A 514 -3.57 27.40 -5.91
CA GLY A 514 -2.21 26.89 -5.96
C GLY A 514 -1.45 27.11 -4.67
N THR A 515 -2.12 27.03 -3.52
CA THR A 515 -1.48 27.14 -2.20
C THR A 515 -0.81 25.81 -1.85
N ARG A 516 0.41 25.83 -1.34
CA ARG A 516 1.09 24.59 -0.90
C ARG A 516 0.64 24.18 0.51
N PRO A 517 0.66 22.87 0.82
CA PRO A 517 0.65 22.43 2.22
C PRO A 517 1.81 23.08 2.97
N ALA A 518 1.58 23.50 4.22
CA ALA A 518 2.59 24.22 5.01
C ALA A 518 3.64 23.27 5.64
N SER A 519 3.38 21.96 5.66
CA SER A 519 4.31 20.97 6.22
C SER A 519 4.13 19.57 5.65
N LYS A 520 5.17 18.73 5.80
CA LYS A 520 5.10 17.28 5.49
C LYS A 520 3.99 16.57 6.29
N ASN A 521 3.64 17.07 7.47
CA ASN A 521 2.54 16.52 8.26
C ASN A 521 1.18 16.77 7.59
N GLU A 522 0.98 17.95 6.99
CA GLU A 522 -0.25 18.24 6.21
C GLU A 522 -0.32 17.38 4.94
N VAL A 523 0.80 17.21 4.24
CA VAL A 523 0.92 16.29 3.09
C VAL A 523 0.48 14.86 3.46
N THR A 524 0.92 14.36 4.62
CA THR A 524 0.56 13.02 5.08
C THR A 524 -0.88 12.91 5.61
N ALA A 525 -1.41 13.98 6.22
CA ALA A 525 -2.80 14.04 6.68
C ALA A 525 -3.77 14.02 5.50
N SER A 526 -3.52 14.85 4.48
CA SER A 526 -4.22 14.86 3.19
C SER A 526 -4.30 13.46 2.58
N ALA A 527 -3.16 12.75 2.54
CA ALA A 527 -3.09 11.40 2.00
C ALA A 527 -3.87 10.32 2.80
N LYS A 528 -4.40 10.63 3.99
CA LYS A 528 -5.27 9.70 4.75
C LYS A 528 -6.73 9.73 4.27
N GLY A 529 -7.08 10.63 3.35
CA GLY A 529 -8.42 10.68 2.75
C GLY A 529 -9.50 11.20 3.70
N SER A 530 -9.14 12.06 4.66
CA SER A 530 -10.11 12.83 5.43
C SER A 530 -10.49 14.09 4.66
N ASP A 531 -11.77 14.28 4.37
CA ASP A 531 -12.31 15.50 3.73
C ASP A 531 -12.15 16.77 4.62
N GLU A 532 -11.68 16.61 5.85
CA GLU A 532 -11.40 17.70 6.80
C GLU A 532 -9.89 17.78 7.07
N THR A 533 -9.14 18.45 6.20
CA THR A 533 -7.76 18.89 6.46
C THR A 533 -7.78 20.36 6.87
N SER A 534 -6.98 20.75 7.86
CA SER A 534 -6.91 22.15 8.35
C SER A 534 -5.97 23.04 7.53
N GLY A 535 -5.61 22.62 6.31
CA GLY A 535 -4.57 23.24 5.47
C GLY A 535 -4.87 23.07 3.98
N SER A 536 -3.99 23.53 3.12
CA SER A 536 -4.20 23.44 1.67
C SER A 536 -3.92 22.03 1.14
N ASP A 537 -4.78 21.54 0.25
CA ASP A 537 -4.70 20.23 -0.40
C ASP A 537 -4.31 20.29 -1.87
N ASP A 538 -4.22 21.50 -2.46
CA ASP A 538 -3.73 21.70 -3.82
C ASP A 538 -2.38 20.99 -4.01
N VAL A 539 -2.24 20.28 -5.14
CA VAL A 539 -0.98 19.65 -5.54
C VAL A 539 -0.26 20.61 -6.47
N VAL A 540 0.73 21.34 -5.93
CA VAL A 540 1.37 22.46 -6.62
C VAL A 540 2.74 22.06 -7.18
N TRP A 541 2.93 22.33 -8.47
CA TRP A 541 4.21 22.23 -9.17
C TRP A 541 4.66 23.63 -9.58
N GLU A 542 5.32 24.31 -8.65
CA GLU A 542 5.98 25.58 -8.88
C GLU A 542 7.40 25.53 -8.32
N TYR A 543 8.24 26.46 -8.73
CA TYR A 543 9.53 26.68 -8.12
C TYR A 543 9.91 28.14 -8.33
N SER A 544 10.35 28.79 -7.25
CA SER A 544 11.14 29.99 -7.38
C SER A 544 12.47 29.57 -7.98
N LYS A 545 13.04 30.35 -8.91
CA LYS A 545 14.44 30.12 -9.31
C LYS A 545 15.27 30.17 -8.03
N LEU A 546 15.92 29.06 -7.68
CA LEU A 546 16.87 29.04 -6.59
C LEU A 546 17.97 30.05 -6.96
N GLU A 547 18.24 31.01 -6.07
CA GLU A 547 19.35 31.95 -6.27
C GLU A 547 20.65 31.11 -6.37
N GLU A 548 21.46 31.40 -7.40
CA GLU A 548 22.71 30.69 -7.72
C GLU A 548 23.75 30.74 -6.60
#